data_AF-A0A6G7RUF1-F1
#
_entry.id   AF-A0A6G7RUF1-F1
#
_cell.length_a   1.000
_cell.length_b   1.000
_cell.length_c   1.000
_cell.angle_alpha   90.00
_cell.angle_beta   90.00
_cell.angle_gamma   90.00
#
_symmetry.space_group_name_H-M   'P 1'
#
loop_
_entity.id
_entity.type
_entity.pdbx_description
1 polymer ?
#
loop_
_entity_poly.entity_id
_entity_poly.type
_entity_poly.pdbx_seq_one_letter_code
_entity_poly.pdbx_strand_id
1 'polypeptide(L)'
;MNSFSSLLEKPLKYYSQWDFLVFTLLTALSIWSGQTTVFYVILFFWWNELIRIIIDRILFKRNKNAVLASNKTTSIFGSIIQMIGYFIFIVVFFGFMANWNNDVLILTNMKVLFFRNWFFNINLIFVAIERVLLHIKQTPVTVSFGAFTPNMLVLHVSIILGVVLMLFIVRNFPETFTPTNLLGSVLIIFPFLVIRAFALYLRIRYK
;
A
#
# COMPACT_ATOMS: atom_id res chain seq x y z
N MET A 1 -8.14 -35.32 2.03
CA MET A 1 -8.24 -33.83 2.09
C MET A 1 -7.71 -33.40 3.44
N ASN A 2 -6.70 -32.51 3.57
CA ASN A 2 -6.43 -31.67 4.78
C ASN A 2 -4.99 -31.14 5.00
N SER A 3 -4.02 -31.28 4.09
CA SER A 3 -2.71 -30.60 4.27
C SER A 3 -2.76 -29.12 3.81
N PHE A 4 -3.23 -28.88 2.58
CA PHE A 4 -3.31 -27.53 1.99
C PHE A 4 -4.26 -26.57 2.71
N SER A 5 -5.38 -27.06 3.27
CA SER A 5 -6.30 -26.21 4.05
C SER A 5 -5.63 -25.71 5.32
N SER A 6 -4.93 -26.59 6.06
CA SER A 6 -4.22 -26.23 7.29
C SER A 6 -3.07 -25.22 7.05
N LEU A 7 -2.39 -25.34 5.90
CA LEU A 7 -1.35 -24.39 5.48
C LEU A 7 -1.90 -22.99 5.18
N LEU A 8 -3.17 -22.89 4.75
CA LEU A 8 -3.83 -21.61 4.46
C LEU A 8 -4.55 -21.03 5.69
N GLU A 9 -4.99 -21.85 6.63
CA GLU A 9 -5.74 -21.40 7.81
C GLU A 9 -4.90 -20.56 8.78
N LYS A 10 -3.64 -20.94 9.04
CA LYS A 10 -2.72 -20.17 9.88
C LYS A 10 -2.45 -18.76 9.33
N PRO A 11 -2.09 -18.56 8.05
CA PRO A 11 -1.88 -17.22 7.52
C PRO A 11 -3.14 -16.38 7.46
N LEU A 12 -4.33 -16.96 7.23
CA LEU A 12 -5.59 -16.22 7.24
C LEU A 12 -5.95 -15.68 8.64
N LYS A 13 -5.61 -16.39 9.72
CA LYS A 13 -5.81 -15.91 11.10
C LYS A 13 -4.96 -14.68 11.42
N TYR A 14 -3.74 -14.62 10.89
CA TYR A 14 -2.76 -13.58 11.12
C TYR A 14 -2.51 -12.71 9.88
N TYR A 15 -3.51 -12.57 9.01
CA TYR A 15 -3.35 -11.99 7.68
C TYR A 15 -2.70 -10.60 7.72
N SER A 16 -3.07 -9.74 8.67
CA SER A 16 -2.49 -8.40 8.76
C SER A 16 -0.99 -8.38 9.05
N GLN A 17 -0.48 -9.42 9.72
CA GLN A 17 0.94 -9.60 9.98
C GLN A 17 1.64 -10.14 8.72
N TRP A 18 1.01 -11.07 8.00
CA TRP A 18 1.53 -11.60 6.73
C TRP A 18 1.57 -10.54 5.63
N ASP A 19 0.52 -9.74 5.46
CA ASP A 19 0.49 -8.56 4.58
C ASP A 19 1.66 -7.62 4.86
N PHE A 20 1.93 -7.32 6.14
CA PHE A 20 3.06 -6.47 6.53
C PHE A 20 4.41 -7.13 6.23
N LEU A 21 4.58 -8.42 6.55
CA LEU A 21 5.83 -9.14 6.33
C LEU A 21 6.15 -9.28 4.84
N VAL A 22 5.18 -9.70 4.03
CA VAL A 22 5.35 -9.84 2.57
C VAL A 22 5.63 -8.50 1.93
N PHE A 23 4.92 -7.44 2.34
CA PHE A 23 5.22 -6.10 1.88
C PHE A 23 6.65 -5.67 2.24
N THR A 24 7.07 -5.88 3.48
CA THR A 24 8.40 -5.47 3.97
C THR A 24 9.49 -6.24 3.22
N LEU A 25 9.30 -7.55 3.03
CA LEU A 25 10.23 -8.41 2.31
C LEU A 25 10.34 -8.02 0.83
N LEU A 26 9.22 -7.87 0.12
CA LEU A 26 9.23 -7.49 -1.29
C LEU A 26 9.77 -6.08 -1.50
N THR A 27 9.49 -5.16 -0.57
CA THR A 27 10.09 -3.83 -0.58
C THR A 27 11.60 -3.91 -0.34
N ALA A 28 12.08 -4.72 0.59
CA ALA A 28 13.52 -4.92 0.83
C ALA A 28 14.23 -5.51 -0.41
N LEU A 29 13.62 -6.48 -1.09
CA LEU A 29 14.14 -7.03 -2.34
C LEU A 29 14.12 -6.01 -3.50
N SER A 30 13.08 -5.18 -3.55
CA SER A 30 13.00 -4.07 -4.50
C SER A 30 14.08 -3.01 -4.22
N ILE A 31 14.46 -2.77 -2.95
CA ILE A 31 15.58 -1.89 -2.59
C ILE A 31 16.88 -2.50 -3.07
N TRP A 32 17.10 -3.79 -2.78
CA TRP A 32 18.31 -4.50 -3.19
C TRP A 32 18.53 -4.46 -4.70
N SER A 33 17.44 -4.57 -5.48
CA SER A 33 17.49 -4.49 -6.95
C SER A 33 17.56 -3.06 -7.50
N GLY A 34 17.56 -2.05 -6.64
CA GLY A 34 17.64 -0.64 -7.00
C GLY A 34 16.43 -0.11 -7.76
N GLN A 35 15.24 -0.66 -7.51
CA GLN A 35 14.01 -0.32 -8.22
C GLN A 35 12.98 0.42 -7.36
N THR A 36 13.38 0.88 -6.16
CA THR A 36 12.47 1.48 -5.20
C THR A 36 12.67 2.99 -5.09
N THR A 37 11.55 3.70 -5.02
CA THR A 37 11.49 5.15 -4.90
C THR A 37 10.37 5.55 -3.93
N VAL A 38 10.30 6.83 -3.54
CA VAL A 38 9.14 7.39 -2.81
C VAL A 38 7.84 7.10 -3.57
N PHE A 39 7.85 7.28 -4.89
CA PHE A 39 6.72 7.01 -5.76
C PHE A 39 6.27 5.54 -5.69
N TYR A 40 7.21 4.58 -5.71
CA TYR A 40 6.89 3.15 -5.56
C TYR A 40 6.06 2.88 -4.31
N VAL A 41 6.49 3.38 -3.15
CA VAL A 41 5.84 3.06 -1.87
C VAL A 41 4.47 3.71 -1.76
N ILE A 42 4.37 4.99 -2.15
CA ILE A 42 3.10 5.73 -2.09
C ILE A 42 2.09 5.15 -3.07
N LEU A 43 2.52 4.85 -4.30
CA LEU A 43 1.64 4.24 -5.30
C LEU A 43 1.23 2.82 -4.88
N PHE A 44 2.10 2.08 -4.18
CA PHE A 44 1.75 0.79 -3.60
C PHE A 44 0.65 0.93 -2.53
N PHE A 45 0.78 1.88 -1.59
CA PHE A 45 -0.26 2.13 -0.59
C PHE A 45 -1.59 2.53 -1.23
N TRP A 46 -1.54 3.34 -2.28
CA TRP A 46 -2.72 3.71 -3.05
C TRP A 46 -3.40 2.49 -3.68
N TRP A 47 -2.65 1.64 -4.39
CA TRP A 47 -3.21 0.42 -5.00
C TRP A 47 -3.72 -0.57 -3.97
N ASN A 48 -3.01 -0.76 -2.85
CA ASN A 48 -3.45 -1.62 -1.76
C ASN A 48 -4.83 -1.21 -1.25
N GLU A 49 -5.05 0.09 -1.01
CA GLU A 49 -6.35 0.57 -0.57
C GLU A 49 -7.43 0.49 -1.66
N LEU A 50 -7.08 0.77 -2.92
CA LEU A 50 -8.02 0.60 -4.02
C LEU A 50 -8.49 -0.85 -4.16
N ILE A 51 -7.56 -1.81 -4.13
CA ILE A 51 -7.83 -3.24 -4.18
C ILE A 51 -8.75 -3.65 -3.03
N ARG A 52 -8.47 -3.18 -1.80
CA ARG A 52 -9.32 -3.44 -0.64
C ARG A 52 -10.73 -2.91 -0.82
N ILE A 53 -10.89 -1.66 -1.25
CA ILE A 53 -12.21 -1.05 -1.48
C ILE A 53 -13.01 -1.84 -2.54
N ILE A 54 -12.37 -2.19 -3.66
CA ILE A 54 -13.02 -2.93 -4.74
C ILE A 54 -13.46 -4.32 -4.28
N ILE A 55 -12.54 -5.09 -3.67
CA ILE A 55 -12.82 -6.46 -3.24
C ILE A 55 -13.87 -6.47 -2.13
N ASP A 56 -13.73 -5.60 -1.13
CA ASP A 56 -14.70 -5.49 -0.06
C ASP A 56 -16.08 -5.13 -0.61
N ARG A 57 -16.17 -4.19 -1.55
CA ARG A 57 -17.46 -3.84 -2.16
C ARG A 57 -18.12 -5.02 -2.89
N ILE A 58 -17.34 -5.81 -3.64
CA ILE A 58 -17.86 -6.93 -4.43
C ILE A 58 -18.24 -8.11 -3.54
N LEU A 59 -17.40 -8.45 -2.56
CA LEU A 59 -17.52 -9.69 -1.78
C LEU A 59 -18.15 -9.51 -0.40
N PHE A 60 -18.34 -8.28 0.11
CA PHE A 60 -18.95 -8.03 1.42
C PHE A 60 -20.32 -8.71 1.57
N LYS A 61 -21.19 -8.63 0.56
CA LYS A 61 -22.52 -9.29 0.60
C LYS A 61 -22.45 -10.82 0.64
N ARG A 62 -21.32 -11.41 0.21
CA ARG A 62 -21.11 -12.87 0.19
C ARG A 62 -20.52 -13.38 1.51
N ASN A 63 -19.80 -12.53 2.26
CA ASN A 63 -19.21 -12.89 3.53
C ASN A 63 -20.16 -12.58 4.70
N LYS A 64 -20.80 -13.62 5.25
CA LYS A 64 -21.76 -13.50 6.36
C LYS A 64 -21.13 -13.01 7.67
N ASN A 65 -19.82 -13.19 7.84
CA ASN A 65 -19.09 -12.80 9.05
C ASN A 65 -18.42 -11.42 8.92
N ALA A 66 -18.59 -10.73 7.78
CA ALA A 66 -18.06 -9.39 7.60
C ALA A 66 -18.87 -8.39 8.45
N VAL A 67 -18.16 -7.55 9.22
CA VAL A 67 -18.77 -6.54 10.07
C VAL A 67 -18.50 -5.17 9.45
N LEU A 68 -19.56 -4.38 9.27
CA LEU A 68 -19.45 -3.00 8.84
C LEU A 68 -19.02 -2.13 10.03
N ALA A 69 -17.87 -1.45 9.93
CA ALA A 69 -17.31 -0.68 11.04
C ALA A 69 -18.06 0.64 11.34
N SER A 70 -19.03 1.05 10.51
CA SER A 70 -19.80 2.29 10.67
C SER A 70 -21.29 2.06 10.42
N ASN A 71 -22.13 2.47 11.38
CA ASN A 71 -23.60 2.47 11.28
C ASN A 71 -24.17 3.59 10.41
N LYS A 72 -23.35 4.55 9.96
CA LYS A 72 -23.78 5.58 9.02
C LYS A 72 -23.47 5.14 7.61
N THR A 73 -24.45 5.31 6.73
CA THR A 73 -24.41 5.17 5.27
C THR A 73 -23.30 6.05 4.68
N THR A 74 -22.05 5.63 4.83
CA THR A 74 -20.90 6.29 4.23
C THR A 74 -20.91 5.95 2.75
N SER A 75 -21.30 6.93 1.94
CA SER A 75 -21.27 6.81 0.49
C SER A 75 -19.87 6.46 0.02
N ILE A 76 -19.74 5.38 -0.77
CA ILE A 76 -18.49 4.97 -1.41
C ILE A 76 -17.96 6.05 -2.35
N PHE A 77 -18.86 6.89 -2.85
CA PHE A 77 -18.52 7.98 -3.74
C PHE A 77 -17.42 8.89 -3.14
N GLY A 78 -17.47 9.13 -1.82
CA GLY A 78 -16.43 9.88 -1.12
C GLY A 78 -15.05 9.21 -1.19
N SER A 79 -14.99 7.90 -0.94
CA SER A 79 -13.74 7.13 -1.07
C SER A 79 -13.20 7.16 -2.49
N ILE A 80 -14.05 6.97 -3.51
CA ILE A 80 -13.63 6.93 -4.92
C ILE A 80 -13.10 8.28 -5.38
N ILE A 81 -13.80 9.38 -5.09
CA ILE A 81 -13.34 10.73 -5.47
C ILE A 81 -11.97 11.01 -4.87
N GLN A 82 -11.79 10.73 -3.57
CA GLN A 82 -10.52 10.94 -2.89
C GLN A 82 -9.40 10.08 -3.47
N MET A 83 -9.71 8.82 -3.82
CA MET A 83 -8.74 7.95 -4.50
C MET A 83 -8.34 8.47 -5.88
N ILE A 84 -9.27 9.00 -6.67
CA ILE A 84 -8.95 9.62 -7.97
C ILE A 84 -8.07 10.85 -7.76
N GLY A 85 -8.42 11.72 -6.81
CA GLY A 85 -7.63 12.91 -6.47
C GLY A 85 -6.21 12.55 -6.04
N TYR A 86 -6.07 11.54 -5.18
CA TYR A 86 -4.76 11.02 -4.77
C TYR A 86 -3.99 10.43 -5.94
N PHE A 87 -4.63 9.69 -6.84
CA PHE A 87 -3.95 9.11 -7.99
C PHE A 87 -3.32 10.19 -8.88
N ILE A 88 -4.12 11.19 -9.27
CA ILE A 88 -3.66 12.30 -10.10
C ILE A 88 -2.52 13.02 -9.40
N PHE A 89 -2.68 13.35 -8.11
CA PHE A 89 -1.63 13.99 -7.33
C PHE A 89 -0.36 13.14 -7.27
N ILE A 90 -0.47 11.84 -7.00
CA ILE A 90 0.67 10.93 -6.90
C ILE A 90 1.44 10.86 -8.22
N VAL A 91 0.72 10.65 -9.33
CA VAL A 91 1.31 10.54 -10.67
C VAL A 91 1.98 11.84 -11.09
N VAL A 92 1.27 12.97 -11.00
CA VAL A 92 1.79 14.26 -11.46
C VAL A 92 2.94 14.73 -10.56
N PHE A 93 2.74 14.74 -9.25
CA PHE A 93 3.73 15.29 -8.32
C PHE A 93 4.94 14.37 -8.15
N PHE A 94 4.74 13.13 -7.70
CA PHE A 94 5.85 12.22 -7.43
C PHE A 94 6.40 11.55 -8.69
N GLY A 95 5.53 11.22 -9.65
CA GLY A 95 5.94 10.57 -10.89
C GLY A 95 6.79 11.47 -11.78
N PHE A 96 6.40 12.75 -11.92
CA PHE A 96 7.02 13.68 -12.86
C PHE A 96 7.61 14.94 -12.20
N MET A 97 6.79 15.77 -11.55
CA MET A 97 7.18 17.14 -11.16
C MET A 97 8.35 17.18 -10.17
N ALA A 98 8.33 16.32 -9.15
CA ALA A 98 9.34 16.34 -8.10
C ALA A 98 10.71 15.80 -8.57
N ASN A 99 10.74 15.04 -9.67
CA ASN A 99 11.92 14.37 -10.21
C ASN A 99 12.32 14.90 -11.59
N TRP A 100 11.80 16.06 -12.01
CA TRP A 100 11.91 16.58 -13.38
C TRP A 100 13.36 16.71 -13.92
N ASN A 101 14.35 16.78 -13.03
CA ASN A 101 15.77 16.89 -13.35
C ASN A 101 16.55 15.57 -13.19
N ASN A 102 15.86 14.44 -12.92
CA ASN A 102 16.47 13.14 -12.70
C ASN A 102 15.78 12.06 -13.54
N ASP A 103 16.31 11.83 -14.74
CA ASP A 103 15.75 10.88 -15.72
C ASP A 103 15.73 9.45 -15.20
N VAL A 104 16.70 9.06 -14.37
CA VAL A 104 16.79 7.71 -13.78
C VAL A 104 15.61 7.47 -12.83
N LEU A 105 15.27 8.47 -11.99
CA LEU A 105 14.12 8.40 -11.09
C LEU A 105 12.80 8.39 -11.86
N ILE A 106 12.64 9.26 -12.86
CA ILE A 106 11.43 9.30 -13.70
C ILE A 106 11.23 7.94 -14.39
N LEU A 107 12.26 7.40 -15.04
CA LEU A 107 12.17 6.13 -15.74
C LEU A 107 11.85 4.96 -14.80
N THR A 108 12.41 4.98 -13.59
CA THR A 108 12.08 4.00 -12.55
C THR A 108 10.61 4.13 -12.11
N ASN A 109 10.13 5.34 -11.89
CA ASN A 109 8.73 5.61 -11.55
C ASN A 109 7.79 5.16 -12.68
N MET A 110 8.15 5.39 -13.95
CA MET A 110 7.36 4.94 -15.10
C MET A 110 7.31 3.42 -15.19
N LYS A 111 8.39 2.71 -14.89
CA LYS A 111 8.35 1.24 -14.79
C LYS A 111 7.33 0.78 -13.75
N VAL A 112 7.22 1.48 -12.62
CA VAL A 112 6.20 1.14 -11.61
C VAL A 112 4.80 1.49 -12.09
N LEU A 113 4.59 2.69 -12.63
CA LEU A 113 3.29 3.17 -13.09
C LEU A 113 2.68 2.26 -14.18
N PHE A 114 3.50 1.78 -15.11
CA PHE A 114 3.08 0.88 -16.19
C PHE A 114 3.21 -0.61 -15.85
N PHE A 115 3.31 -0.96 -14.56
CA PHE A 115 3.40 -2.36 -14.10
C PHE A 115 4.53 -3.17 -14.76
N ARG A 116 5.68 -2.53 -15.04
CA ARG A 116 6.91 -3.19 -15.49
C ARG A 116 7.86 -3.54 -14.35
N ASN A 117 7.51 -3.22 -13.10
CA ASN A 117 8.26 -3.61 -11.91
C ASN A 117 7.68 -4.91 -11.32
N TRP A 118 8.44 -6.00 -11.38
CA TRP A 118 8.01 -7.32 -10.90
C TRP A 118 7.72 -7.35 -9.40
N PHE A 119 8.57 -6.73 -8.57
CA PHE A 119 8.39 -6.71 -7.11
C PHE A 119 7.10 -5.98 -6.73
N PHE A 120 6.83 -4.86 -7.39
CA PHE A 120 5.58 -4.12 -7.24
C PHE A 120 4.37 -4.98 -7.58
N ASN A 121 4.39 -5.60 -8.77
CA ASN A 121 3.27 -6.37 -9.29
C ASN A 121 2.95 -7.60 -8.42
N ILE A 122 3.97 -8.36 -8.02
CA ILE A 122 3.80 -9.54 -7.17
C ILE A 122 3.18 -9.14 -5.82
N ASN A 123 3.61 -8.01 -5.26
CA ASN A 123 3.07 -7.48 -4.01
C ASN A 123 1.58 -7.13 -4.14
N LEU A 124 1.18 -6.49 -5.25
CA LEU A 124 -0.23 -6.20 -5.51
C LEU A 124 -1.08 -7.46 -5.72
N ILE A 125 -0.55 -8.45 -6.44
CA ILE A 125 -1.22 -9.74 -6.62
C ILE A 125 -1.42 -10.43 -5.27
N PHE A 126 -0.41 -10.41 -4.40
CA PHE A 126 -0.51 -10.98 -3.06
C PHE A 126 -1.63 -10.30 -2.26
N VAL A 127 -1.67 -8.97 -2.22
CA VAL A 127 -2.72 -8.20 -1.54
C VAL A 127 -4.12 -8.57 -2.07
N ALA A 128 -4.27 -8.70 -3.39
CA ALA A 128 -5.55 -9.05 -4.01
C ALA A 128 -5.98 -10.47 -3.64
N ILE A 129 -5.10 -11.45 -3.78
CA ILE A 129 -5.38 -12.86 -3.45
C ILE A 129 -5.74 -13.00 -1.98
N GLU A 130 -4.93 -12.42 -1.08
CA GLU A 130 -5.17 -12.46 0.35
C GLU A 130 -6.55 -11.89 0.69
N ARG A 131 -6.88 -10.71 0.15
CA ARG A 131 -8.17 -10.06 0.44
C ARG A 131 -9.35 -10.87 -0.11
N VAL A 132 -9.24 -11.46 -1.29
CA VAL A 132 -10.27 -12.35 -1.84
C VAL A 132 -10.46 -13.58 -0.96
N LEU A 133 -9.36 -14.23 -0.55
CA LEU A 133 -9.40 -15.45 0.26
C LEU A 133 -10.08 -15.21 1.62
N LEU A 134 -9.83 -14.06 2.26
CA LEU A 134 -10.49 -13.69 3.52
C LEU A 134 -12.02 -13.68 3.40
N HIS A 135 -12.56 -13.15 2.29
CA HIS A 135 -14.00 -13.12 2.06
C HIS A 135 -14.57 -14.49 1.68
N ILE A 136 -13.88 -15.26 0.83
CA ILE A 136 -14.31 -16.61 0.43
C ILE A 136 -14.38 -17.54 1.66
N LYS A 137 -13.40 -17.44 2.57
CA LYS A 137 -13.34 -18.24 3.79
C LYS A 137 -14.23 -17.71 4.92
N GLN A 138 -15.04 -16.70 4.65
CA GLN A 138 -15.93 -16.05 5.61
C GLN A 138 -15.21 -15.65 6.90
N THR A 139 -13.97 -15.16 6.79
CA THR A 139 -13.26 -14.68 7.97
C THR A 139 -13.90 -13.37 8.45
N PRO A 140 -13.89 -13.09 9.77
CA PRO A 140 -14.44 -11.86 10.32
C PRO A 140 -13.54 -10.67 9.92
N VAL A 141 -13.93 -10.02 8.83
CA VAL A 141 -13.27 -8.82 8.31
C VAL A 141 -14.11 -7.59 8.62
N THR A 142 -13.46 -6.60 9.22
CA THR A 142 -14.04 -5.27 9.39
C THR A 142 -13.94 -4.51 8.07
N VAL A 143 -15.09 -4.18 7.50
CA VAL A 143 -15.18 -3.39 6.26
C VAL A 143 -15.61 -1.98 6.61
N SER A 144 -14.92 -1.00 6.05
CA SER A 144 -15.21 0.42 6.25
C SER A 144 -15.27 1.09 4.89
N PHE A 145 -16.33 1.86 4.66
CA PHE A 145 -16.47 2.71 3.48
C PHE A 145 -16.46 4.19 3.91
N GLY A 146 -16.07 5.10 3.01
CA GLY A 146 -16.02 6.53 3.28
C GLY A 146 -14.65 7.18 3.07
N ALA A 147 -14.62 8.51 3.10
CA ALA A 147 -13.42 9.32 2.83
C ALA A 147 -12.29 9.11 3.87
N PHE A 148 -12.64 8.88 5.14
CA PHE A 148 -11.69 8.80 6.25
C PHE A 148 -11.73 7.46 6.97
N THR A 149 -11.60 6.37 6.22
CA THR A 149 -11.35 5.05 6.84
C THR A 149 -9.94 5.02 7.46
N PRO A 150 -9.66 4.13 8.42
CA PRO A 150 -8.33 4.00 8.99
C PRO A 150 -7.23 3.77 7.94
N ASN A 151 -7.50 2.98 6.90
CA ASN A 151 -6.52 2.77 5.83
C ASN A 151 -6.37 4.02 4.93
N MET A 152 -7.45 4.73 4.63
CA MET A 152 -7.38 6.00 3.89
C MET A 152 -6.58 7.06 4.64
N LEU A 153 -6.68 7.10 5.98
CA LEU A 153 -5.84 7.96 6.81
C LEU A 153 -4.36 7.58 6.72
N VAL A 154 -4.04 6.28 6.76
CA VAL A 154 -2.65 5.81 6.56
C VAL A 154 -2.12 6.25 5.19
N LEU A 155 -2.91 6.11 4.12
CA LEU A 155 -2.54 6.59 2.79
C LEU A 155 -2.33 8.11 2.78
N HIS A 156 -3.25 8.87 3.38
CA HIS A 156 -3.16 10.33 3.41
C HIS A 156 -1.90 10.83 4.14
N VAL A 157 -1.63 10.30 5.34
CA VAL A 157 -0.42 10.62 6.11
C VAL A 157 0.84 10.21 5.33
N SER A 158 0.80 9.09 4.61
CA SER A 158 1.92 8.64 3.77
C SER A 158 2.17 9.59 2.60
N ILE A 159 1.12 10.14 1.98
CA ILE A 159 1.27 11.15 0.92
C ILE A 159 1.92 12.42 1.49
N ILE A 160 1.45 12.92 2.65
CA ILE A 160 2.02 14.10 3.31
C ILE A 160 3.50 13.88 3.64
N LEU A 161 3.82 12.76 4.29
CA LEU A 161 5.21 12.37 4.56
C LEU A 161 6.03 12.31 3.28
N GLY A 162 5.47 11.71 2.22
CA GLY A 162 6.09 11.64 0.91
C GLY A 162 6.48 13.02 0.39
N VAL A 163 5.57 13.99 0.44
CA VAL A 163 5.83 15.36 -0.04
C VAL A 163 6.98 15.97 0.76
N VAL A 164 6.98 15.81 2.08
CA VAL A 164 8.04 16.32 2.95
C VAL A 164 9.40 15.68 2.60
N LEU A 165 9.46 14.35 2.51
CA LEU A 165 10.69 13.65 2.14
C LEU A 165 11.19 14.07 0.76
N MET A 166 10.28 14.18 -0.21
CA MET A 166 10.64 14.49 -1.58
C MET A 166 11.20 15.91 -1.74
N LEU A 167 10.55 16.91 -1.13
CA LEU A 167 10.94 18.31 -1.27
C LEU A 167 12.13 18.69 -0.40
N PHE A 168 12.21 18.21 0.84
CA PHE A 168 13.21 18.65 1.80
C PHE A 168 14.43 17.73 1.89
N ILE A 169 14.30 16.46 1.47
CA ILE A 169 15.38 15.48 1.61
C ILE A 169 15.87 15.02 0.24
N VAL A 170 15.04 14.34 -0.55
CA VAL A 170 15.45 13.74 -1.83
C VAL A 170 16.00 14.78 -2.80
N ARG A 171 15.28 15.90 -2.97
CA ARG A 171 15.70 16.98 -3.88
C ARG A 171 16.97 17.71 -3.45
N ASN A 172 17.23 17.80 -2.14
CA ASN A 172 18.39 18.50 -1.61
C ASN A 172 19.67 17.64 -1.62
N PHE A 173 19.54 16.31 -1.68
CA PHE A 173 20.68 15.39 -1.75
C PHE A 173 20.53 14.38 -2.90
N PRO A 174 20.52 14.83 -4.17
CA PRO A 174 20.19 14.01 -5.33
C PRO A 174 21.17 12.84 -5.55
N GLU A 175 22.45 13.00 -5.19
CA GLU A 175 23.47 11.94 -5.32
C GLU A 175 23.32 10.84 -4.24
N THR A 176 22.76 11.21 -3.09
CA THR A 176 22.56 10.27 -1.97
C THR A 176 21.28 9.48 -2.16
N PHE A 177 20.23 10.12 -2.67
CA PHE A 177 18.88 9.56 -2.77
C PHE A 177 18.55 9.09 -4.19
N THR A 178 19.39 8.19 -4.69
CA THR A 178 19.17 7.49 -5.95
C THR A 178 18.67 6.06 -5.71
N PRO A 179 17.94 5.45 -6.67
CA PRO A 179 17.49 4.06 -6.53
C PRO A 179 18.65 3.07 -6.41
N THR A 180 19.82 3.40 -6.96
CA THR A 180 21.03 2.56 -6.90
C THR A 180 21.77 2.67 -5.58
N ASN A 181 21.58 3.76 -4.82
CA ASN A 181 22.13 3.89 -3.48
C ASN A 181 21.25 3.16 -2.46
N LEU A 182 21.73 2.01 -1.99
CA LEU A 182 21.02 1.16 -1.04
C LEU A 182 20.70 1.89 0.26
N LEU A 183 21.67 2.59 0.86
CA LEU A 183 21.48 3.29 2.13
C LEU A 183 20.48 4.44 1.99
N GLY A 184 20.60 5.22 0.91
CA GLY A 184 19.64 6.28 0.59
C GLY A 184 18.23 5.73 0.41
N SER A 185 18.09 4.63 -0.32
CA SER A 185 16.80 3.96 -0.54
C SER A 185 16.18 3.43 0.77
N VAL A 186 16.97 2.77 1.62
CA VAL A 186 16.51 2.30 2.94
C VAL A 186 16.03 3.47 3.79
N LEU A 187 16.81 4.55 3.88
CA LEU A 187 16.49 5.71 4.71
C LEU A 187 15.16 6.37 4.29
N ILE A 188 14.90 6.46 2.98
CA ILE A 188 13.65 7.03 2.45
C ILE A 188 12.44 6.16 2.79
N ILE A 189 12.58 4.85 2.74
CA ILE A 189 11.46 3.90 2.86
C ILE A 189 11.13 3.61 4.32
N PHE A 190 12.14 3.65 5.19
CA PHE A 190 12.00 3.41 6.62
C PHE A 190 10.83 4.14 7.30
N PRO A 191 10.61 5.46 7.13
CA PRO A 191 9.49 6.14 7.77
C PRO A 191 8.11 5.63 7.32
N PHE A 192 7.97 5.15 6.07
CA PHE A 192 6.74 4.50 5.60
C PHE A 192 6.52 3.13 6.25
N LEU A 193 7.59 2.36 6.48
CA LEU A 193 7.52 1.10 7.21
C LEU A 193 7.08 1.33 8.66
N VAL A 194 7.60 2.39 9.30
CA VAL A 194 7.20 2.79 10.66
C VAL A 194 5.71 3.13 10.73
N ILE A 195 5.20 3.94 9.79
CA ILE A 195 3.76 4.26 9.73
C ILE A 195 2.93 2.98 9.61
N ARG A 196 3.32 2.06 8.72
CA ARG A 196 2.58 0.82 8.49
C ARG A 196 2.64 -0.12 9.69
N ALA A 197 3.79 -0.22 10.35
CA ALA A 197 3.98 -0.99 11.57
C ALA A 197 3.12 -0.42 12.72
N PHE A 198 3.09 0.90 12.86
CA PHE A 198 2.25 1.58 13.84
C PHE A 198 0.75 1.34 13.59
N ALA A 199 0.31 1.43 12.32
CA ALA A 199 -1.07 1.11 11.96
C ALA A 199 -1.44 -0.35 12.26
N LEU A 200 -0.53 -1.30 12.01
CA LEU A 200 -0.69 -2.70 12.37
C LEU A 200 -0.80 -2.88 13.89
N TYR A 201 0.07 -2.22 14.66
CA TYR A 201 0.06 -2.26 16.12
C TYR A 201 -1.28 -1.77 16.69
N LEU A 202 -1.78 -0.62 16.21
CA LEU A 202 -3.09 -0.11 16.63
C LEU A 202 -4.21 -1.08 16.28
N ARG A 203 -4.17 -1.69 15.08
CA ARG A 203 -5.17 -2.68 14.66
C ARG A 203 -5.16 -3.93 15.53
N ILE A 204 -4.02 -4.36 16.07
CA ILE A 204 -3.94 -5.53 16.96
C ILE A 204 -4.41 -5.18 18.36
N ARG A 205 -4.07 -3.98 18.87
CA ARG A 205 -4.35 -3.57 20.26
C ARG A 205 -5.80 -3.15 20.51
N TYR A 206 -6.47 -2.58 19.51
CA TYR A 206 -7.83 -2.02 19.63
C TYR A 206 -8.88 -2.78 18.81
N LYS A 207 -8.61 -4.06 18.49
CA LYS A 207 -9.57 -4.99 17.89
C LYS A 207 -10.38 -5.71 18.95
#